data_AF-A0A855YAT0-F1
#
_entry.id   AF-A0A855YAT0-F1
#
_cell.length_a   1.000
_cell.length_b   1.000
_cell.length_c   1.000
_cell.angle_alpha   90.00
_cell.angle_beta   90.00
_cell.angle_gamma   90.00
#
_symmetry.space_group_name_H-M   'P 1'
#
loop_
_entity.id
_entity.type
_entity.pdbx_description
1 polymer ?
#
loop_
_entity_poly.entity_id
_entity_poly.type
_entity_poly.pdbx_seq_one_letter_code
_entity_poly.pdbx_strand_id
1 'polypeptide(L)'
;MFGNRDTKSPVAQPFVWVAEYLDGSHLSEFDYQTTEENDYYQILKKDLLRFGILGDGCSLYFEVYGGVFKILGQMLEMTYVTDEKTYLLTGQPMMYNDIITYKDAEFVFNPKVEGSGHNVITQYNFGYKAKFATDGVNFSFKAICQVPMNSIPRMELTIVASQDLKGRLHIKKNGRDFDIVDAPIKKNKGGSILWELR
;
A
#
# COMPACT_ATOMS: atom_id res chain seq x y z
N MET A 1 11.52 -10.38 -7.35
CA MET A 1 10.42 -9.77 -8.13
C MET A 1 9.99 -8.55 -7.34
N PHE A 2 10.54 -7.37 -7.64
CA PHE A 2 9.88 -6.32 -8.45
C PHE A 2 10.81 -5.67 -9.49
N GLY A 3 12.08 -6.08 -9.53
CA GLY A 3 13.15 -5.48 -10.36
C GLY A 3 13.47 -6.15 -11.71
N ASN A 4 12.48 -6.77 -12.37
CA ASN A 4 12.54 -7.63 -13.58
C ASN A 4 12.47 -9.15 -13.28
N ARG A 5 11.43 -9.82 -13.78
CA ARG A 5 11.56 -11.08 -14.58
C ARG A 5 10.24 -11.70 -15.05
N ASP A 6 9.10 -11.38 -14.44
CA ASP A 6 7.78 -11.65 -15.04
C ASP A 6 6.77 -10.79 -14.29
N THR A 7 5.99 -9.98 -15.00
CA THR A 7 4.94 -9.12 -14.40
C THR A 7 3.54 -9.68 -14.65
N LYS A 8 3.45 -10.95 -15.06
CA LYS A 8 2.20 -11.64 -15.31
C LYS A 8 1.78 -12.44 -14.07
N SER A 9 0.50 -12.39 -13.73
CA SER A 9 -0.07 -13.30 -12.74
C SER A 9 0.03 -14.76 -13.20
N PRO A 10 0.39 -15.72 -12.33
CA PRO A 10 0.45 -17.14 -12.66
C PRO A 10 -0.94 -17.80 -12.75
N VAL A 11 -1.99 -17.09 -12.31
CA VAL A 11 -3.39 -17.53 -12.36
C VAL A 11 -4.25 -16.52 -13.14
N ALA A 12 -5.54 -16.83 -13.32
CA ALA A 12 -6.44 -16.00 -14.13
C ALA A 12 -6.69 -14.58 -13.59
N GLN A 13 -6.47 -14.35 -12.29
CA GLN A 13 -6.68 -13.04 -11.68
C GLN A 13 -5.59 -12.03 -12.13
N PRO A 14 -5.91 -10.74 -12.37
CA PRO A 14 -4.94 -9.77 -12.89
C PRO A 14 -3.66 -9.58 -12.07
N PHE A 15 -3.76 -9.52 -10.75
CA PHE A 15 -2.66 -9.21 -9.84
C PHE A 15 -2.52 -10.24 -8.73
N VAL A 16 -1.30 -10.50 -8.28
CA VAL A 16 -1.01 -11.31 -7.08
C VAL A 16 -0.18 -10.49 -6.11
N TRP A 17 -0.34 -10.72 -4.80
CA TRP A 17 0.60 -10.12 -3.84
C TRP A 17 1.97 -10.80 -3.93
N VAL A 18 3.03 -10.04 -3.67
CA VAL A 18 4.41 -10.51 -3.66
C VAL A 18 5.17 -9.88 -2.49
N ALA A 19 5.86 -10.73 -1.74
CA ALA A 19 6.84 -10.40 -0.71
C ALA A 19 8.25 -10.68 -1.26
N GLU A 20 9.08 -9.65 -1.39
CA GLU A 20 10.49 -9.78 -1.80
C GLU A 20 11.38 -9.63 -0.56
N TYR A 21 12.35 -10.52 -0.39
CA TYR A 21 13.21 -10.59 0.79
C TYR A 21 14.63 -10.06 0.50
N LEU A 22 15.36 -9.72 1.57
CA LEU A 22 16.72 -9.15 1.48
C LEU A 22 17.74 -10.07 0.79
N ASP A 23 17.56 -11.38 0.86
CA ASP A 23 18.41 -12.37 0.20
C ASP A 23 18.10 -12.56 -1.30
N GLY A 24 17.11 -11.82 -1.83
CA GLY A 24 16.65 -11.90 -3.20
C GLY A 24 15.61 -12.99 -3.46
N SER A 25 15.27 -13.81 -2.47
CA SER A 25 14.15 -14.74 -2.55
C SER A 25 12.81 -13.99 -2.46
N HIS A 26 11.71 -14.69 -2.73
CA HIS A 26 10.37 -14.12 -2.67
C HIS A 26 9.32 -15.18 -2.30
N LEU A 27 8.18 -14.70 -1.81
CA LEU A 27 6.95 -15.47 -1.66
C LEU A 27 5.84 -14.69 -2.37
N SER A 28 5.04 -15.35 -3.21
CA SER A 28 3.90 -14.74 -3.91
C SER A 28 2.60 -15.46 -3.58
N GLU A 29 1.47 -14.80 -3.79
CA GLU A 29 0.14 -15.38 -3.50
C GLU A 29 -0.08 -16.74 -4.13
N PHE A 30 0.40 -16.91 -5.36
CA PHE A 30 0.40 -18.20 -6.04
C PHE A 30 1.82 -18.50 -6.51
N ASP A 31 2.21 -19.75 -6.42
CA ASP A 31 3.48 -20.23 -6.97
C ASP A 31 3.47 -20.13 -8.50
N TYR A 32 4.56 -19.62 -9.07
CA TYR A 32 4.64 -19.36 -10.51
C TYR A 32 4.87 -20.62 -11.36
N GLN A 33 5.16 -21.75 -10.75
CA GLN A 33 5.34 -23.05 -11.41
C GLN A 33 4.13 -23.96 -11.20
N THR A 34 3.67 -24.10 -9.95
CA THR A 34 2.58 -25.02 -9.60
C THR A 34 1.20 -24.39 -9.64
N THR A 35 1.11 -23.04 -9.62
CA THR A 35 -0.14 -22.26 -9.49
C THR A 35 -0.89 -22.47 -8.18
N GLU A 36 -0.28 -23.18 -7.22
CA GLU A 36 -0.86 -23.39 -5.90
C GLU A 36 -0.79 -22.12 -5.06
N GLU A 37 -1.82 -21.89 -4.25
CA GLU A 37 -1.89 -20.73 -3.36
C GLU A 37 -0.95 -20.90 -2.17
N ASN A 38 -0.14 -19.87 -1.89
CA ASN A 38 0.70 -19.80 -0.71
C ASN A 38 -0.03 -19.11 0.44
N ASP A 39 0.30 -19.51 1.66
CA ASP A 39 -0.26 -18.91 2.86
C ASP A 39 0.40 -17.55 3.16
N TYR A 40 -0.42 -16.49 3.20
CA TYR A 40 0.00 -15.14 3.59
C TYR A 40 0.75 -15.11 4.94
N TYR A 41 0.40 -15.98 5.88
CA TYR A 41 1.02 -16.02 7.21
C TYR A 41 2.43 -16.62 7.20
N GLN A 42 2.88 -17.18 6.09
CA GLN A 42 4.27 -17.64 5.90
C GLN A 42 5.24 -16.49 5.53
N ILE A 43 4.73 -15.27 5.27
CA ILE A 43 5.59 -14.13 4.95
C ILE A 43 6.52 -13.80 6.12
N LEU A 44 7.83 -13.82 5.85
CA LEU A 44 8.86 -13.47 6.82
C LEU A 44 8.97 -11.94 6.98
N LYS A 45 8.05 -11.35 7.75
CA LYS A 45 7.92 -9.88 7.89
C LYS A 45 9.22 -9.17 8.33
N LYS A 46 10.12 -9.84 9.06
CA LYS A 46 11.38 -9.24 9.53
C LYS A 46 12.42 -9.07 8.41
N ASP A 47 12.35 -9.91 7.39
CA ASP A 47 13.34 -9.98 6.29
C ASP A 47 12.80 -9.36 4.99
N LEU A 48 11.61 -8.75 5.03
CA LEU A 48 10.98 -8.09 3.91
C LEU A 48 11.82 -6.90 3.42
N LEU A 49 12.17 -6.96 2.14
CA LEU A 49 12.71 -5.83 1.39
C LEU A 49 11.58 -4.99 0.79
N ARG A 50 10.61 -5.63 0.14
CA ARG A 50 9.43 -4.98 -0.49
C ARG A 50 8.18 -5.82 -0.32
N PHE A 51 7.04 -5.14 -0.34
CA PHE A 51 5.75 -5.79 -0.42
C PHE A 51 4.80 -5.01 -1.32
N GLY A 52 3.97 -5.73 -2.07
CA GLY A 52 3.05 -5.12 -3.01
C GLY A 52 2.30 -6.13 -3.85
N ILE A 53 1.82 -5.68 -5.00
CA ILE A 53 1.16 -6.50 -6.00
C ILE A 53 1.90 -6.43 -7.33
N LEU A 54 1.83 -7.53 -8.08
CA LEU A 54 2.43 -7.68 -9.38
C LEU A 54 1.43 -8.39 -10.30
N GLY A 55 1.30 -7.89 -11.52
CA GLY A 55 0.30 -8.37 -12.46
C GLY A 55 0.03 -7.38 -13.58
N ASP A 56 -0.72 -7.82 -14.58
CA ASP A 56 -1.15 -6.98 -15.71
C ASP A 56 -0.03 -6.10 -16.32
N GLY A 57 1.19 -6.64 -16.40
CA GLY A 57 2.33 -5.94 -16.98
C GLY A 57 2.98 -4.89 -16.07
N CYS A 58 2.52 -4.69 -14.83
CA CYS A 58 3.05 -3.68 -13.92
C CYS A 58 3.37 -4.22 -12.51
N SER A 59 4.16 -3.43 -11.78
CA SER A 59 4.53 -3.65 -10.39
C SER A 59 4.14 -2.44 -9.55
N LEU A 60 3.41 -2.70 -8.45
CA LEU A 60 2.98 -1.68 -7.49
C LEU A 60 3.37 -2.16 -6.11
N TYR A 61 4.26 -1.45 -5.43
CA TYR A 61 4.82 -1.92 -4.16
C TYR A 61 5.27 -0.77 -3.28
N PHE A 62 5.70 -1.06 -2.06
CA PHE A 62 6.48 -0.13 -1.26
C PHE A 62 7.80 -0.77 -0.82
N GLU A 63 8.80 0.08 -0.63
CA GLU A 63 10.05 -0.29 0.02
C GLU A 63 9.77 -0.41 1.53
N VAL A 64 10.02 -1.58 2.12
CA VAL A 64 9.74 -1.80 3.56
C VAL A 64 10.61 -0.90 4.42
N TYR A 65 11.86 -0.65 4.01
CA TYR A 65 12.67 0.39 4.62
C TYR A 65 12.22 1.76 4.11
N GLY A 66 11.81 2.65 5.02
CA GLY A 66 11.30 3.97 4.68
C GLY A 66 9.83 4.03 4.27
N GLY A 67 9.19 2.92 3.90
CA GLY A 67 7.74 2.90 3.60
C GLY A 67 7.37 3.69 2.34
N VAL A 68 8.33 3.93 1.44
CA VAL A 68 8.10 4.72 0.22
C VAL A 68 7.38 3.86 -0.80
N PHE A 69 6.26 4.35 -1.32
CA PHE A 69 5.52 3.63 -2.36
C PHE A 69 6.14 3.87 -3.74
N LYS A 70 6.13 2.82 -4.56
CA LYS A 70 6.58 2.75 -5.95
C LYS A 70 5.37 2.32 -6.78
N ILE A 71 4.66 3.31 -7.33
CA ILE A 71 3.42 3.09 -8.07
C ILE A 71 3.62 3.57 -9.50
N LEU A 72 3.49 2.68 -10.49
CA LEU A 72 3.60 3.02 -11.92
C LEU A 72 4.86 3.84 -12.26
N GLY A 73 6.00 3.46 -11.67
CA GLY A 73 7.29 4.14 -11.85
C GLY A 73 7.48 5.44 -11.05
N GLN A 74 6.50 5.83 -10.24
CA GLN A 74 6.54 7.04 -9.42
C GLN A 74 6.82 6.70 -7.96
N MET A 75 7.72 7.46 -7.33
CA MET A 75 7.95 7.43 -5.89
C MET A 75 6.95 8.33 -5.19
N LEU A 76 6.21 7.79 -4.23
CA LEU A 76 5.28 8.55 -3.39
C LEU A 76 5.76 8.55 -1.95
N GLU A 77 5.92 9.76 -1.41
CA GLU A 77 6.34 10.00 -0.04
C GLU A 77 5.36 10.95 0.66
N MET A 78 5.17 10.78 1.95
CA MET A 78 4.20 11.51 2.75
C MET A 78 4.91 12.23 3.89
N THR A 79 4.59 13.50 4.04
CA THR A 79 5.14 14.36 5.09
C THR A 79 4.01 15.16 5.73
N TYR A 80 3.99 15.26 7.05
CA TYR A 80 3.04 16.10 7.77
C TYR A 80 3.72 17.40 8.21
N VAL A 81 3.16 18.54 7.84
CA VAL A 81 3.78 19.86 8.04
C VAL A 81 2.86 20.74 8.88
N THR A 82 3.37 21.24 10.01
CA THR A 82 2.76 22.31 10.82
C THR A 82 3.54 23.60 10.61
N ASP A 83 3.05 24.71 11.16
CA ASP A 83 3.76 26.00 11.12
C ASP A 83 5.11 25.95 11.87
N GLU A 84 5.27 25.01 12.80
CA GLU A 84 6.44 24.86 13.65
C GLU A 84 7.41 23.79 13.13
N LYS A 85 6.89 22.71 12.54
CA LYS A 85 7.68 21.50 12.28
C LYS A 85 7.20 20.69 11.09
N THR A 86 8.15 19.98 10.50
CA THR A 86 7.92 18.98 9.45
C THR A 86 8.20 17.58 10.02
N TYR A 87 7.21 16.71 9.92
CA TYR A 87 7.27 15.31 10.35
C TYR A 87 7.24 14.40 9.13
N LEU A 88 8.30 13.65 8.88
CA LEU A 88 8.33 12.63 7.84
C LEU A 88 7.39 11.48 8.23
N LEU A 89 6.39 11.13 7.42
CA LEU A 89 5.55 9.95 7.67
C LEU A 89 6.11 8.71 6.98
N THR A 90 6.79 8.93 5.85
CA THR A 90 7.62 7.97 5.10
C THR A 90 9.02 8.56 4.90
N GLY A 91 9.96 7.75 4.44
CA GLY A 91 11.37 8.15 4.24
C GLY A 91 12.19 8.18 5.53
N GLN A 92 11.61 7.76 6.66
CA GLN A 92 12.36 7.60 7.91
C GLN A 92 13.27 6.36 7.85
N PRO A 93 14.42 6.33 8.56
CA PRO A 93 15.31 5.18 8.61
C PRO A 93 14.76 4.05 9.51
N MET A 94 13.56 3.55 9.22
CA MET A 94 12.88 2.48 9.95
C MET A 94 12.14 1.52 9.03
N MET A 95 11.72 0.38 9.58
CA MET A 95 10.98 -0.66 8.85
C MET A 95 9.46 -0.46 8.96
N TYR A 96 8.77 -0.61 7.84
CA TYR A 96 7.32 -0.54 7.67
C TYR A 96 6.77 -1.92 7.29
N ASN A 97 6.97 -2.92 8.16
CA ASN A 97 6.74 -4.33 7.86
C ASN A 97 5.47 -4.94 8.45
N ASP A 98 4.61 -4.14 9.08
CA ASP A 98 3.25 -4.55 9.45
C ASP A 98 2.33 -4.39 8.23
N ILE A 99 2.55 -5.29 7.28
CA ILE A 99 1.96 -5.31 5.94
C ILE A 99 0.46 -5.64 5.98
N ILE A 100 -0.27 -5.07 5.02
CA ILE A 100 -1.71 -5.22 4.82
C ILE A 100 -1.94 -5.58 3.35
N THR A 101 -2.78 -6.57 3.08
CA THR A 101 -3.30 -6.87 1.74
C THR A 101 -4.73 -7.41 1.84
N TYR A 102 -5.57 -7.08 0.88
CA TYR A 102 -6.91 -7.65 0.70
C TYR A 102 -7.45 -7.33 -0.69
N LYS A 103 -8.50 -8.04 -1.09
CA LYS A 103 -9.20 -7.81 -2.35
C LYS A 103 -10.64 -7.44 -2.05
N ASP A 104 -11.17 -6.47 -2.79
CA ASP A 104 -12.62 -6.27 -2.83
C ASP A 104 -13.17 -7.12 -3.98
N ALA A 105 -14.28 -7.79 -3.72
CA ALA A 105 -14.92 -8.67 -4.68
C ALA A 105 -16.44 -8.58 -4.58
N GLU A 106 -17.09 -8.81 -5.71
CA GLU A 106 -18.54 -8.83 -5.84
C GLU A 106 -19.00 -10.17 -6.39
N PHE A 107 -20.17 -10.63 -5.95
CA PHE A 107 -20.83 -11.79 -6.55
C PHE A 107 -21.79 -11.30 -7.64
N VAL A 108 -21.52 -11.68 -8.87
CA VAL A 108 -22.33 -11.31 -10.04
C VAL A 108 -23.09 -12.54 -10.51
N PHE A 109 -24.38 -12.39 -10.78
CA PHE A 109 -25.20 -13.47 -11.32
C PHE A 109 -26.29 -12.91 -12.24
N ASN A 110 -26.76 -13.76 -13.15
CA ASN A 110 -27.94 -13.48 -13.97
C ASN A 110 -29.15 -14.22 -13.36
N PRO A 111 -30.17 -13.52 -12.86
CA PRO A 111 -31.32 -14.15 -12.20
C PRO A 111 -32.16 -15.04 -13.12
N LYS A 112 -31.96 -14.96 -14.45
CA LYS A 112 -32.65 -15.79 -15.45
C LYS A 112 -31.88 -17.06 -15.83
N VAL A 113 -30.64 -17.22 -15.38
CA VAL A 113 -29.77 -18.33 -15.74
C VAL A 113 -29.26 -19.00 -14.47
N GLU A 114 -29.76 -20.21 -14.22
CA GLU A 114 -29.32 -21.05 -13.11
C GLU A 114 -27.81 -21.31 -13.19
N GLY A 115 -27.11 -21.25 -12.05
CA GLY A 115 -25.67 -21.48 -11.98
C GLY A 115 -24.78 -20.37 -12.57
N SER A 116 -25.34 -19.21 -12.95
CA SER A 116 -24.56 -18.10 -13.54
C SER A 116 -23.71 -17.30 -12.56
N GLY A 117 -23.82 -17.60 -11.26
CA GLY A 117 -23.15 -16.89 -10.19
C GLY A 117 -21.63 -17.08 -10.20
N HIS A 118 -20.88 -15.99 -10.14
CA HIS A 118 -19.43 -16.03 -10.02
C HIS A 118 -18.92 -14.80 -9.26
N ASN A 119 -17.74 -14.92 -8.66
CA ASN A 119 -17.05 -13.82 -7.99
C ASN A 119 -16.19 -13.04 -8.98
N VAL A 120 -16.21 -11.72 -8.86
CA VAL A 120 -15.36 -10.81 -9.64
C VAL A 120 -14.59 -9.94 -8.66
N ILE A 121 -13.26 -9.95 -8.76
CA ILE A 121 -12.41 -9.04 -8.00
C ILE A 121 -12.53 -7.64 -8.61
N THR A 122 -12.89 -6.65 -7.81
CA THR A 122 -13.10 -5.27 -8.25
C THR A 122 -11.94 -4.34 -7.87
N GLN A 123 -11.16 -4.69 -6.85
CA GLN A 123 -10.03 -3.89 -6.38
C GLN A 123 -8.98 -4.75 -5.66
N TYR A 124 -7.70 -4.44 -5.86
CA TYR A 124 -6.59 -4.99 -5.10
C TYR A 124 -6.04 -3.92 -4.17
N ASN A 125 -5.80 -4.28 -2.92
CA ASN A 125 -5.36 -3.34 -1.90
C ASN A 125 -4.10 -3.87 -1.24
N PHE A 126 -3.09 -3.02 -1.10
CA PHE A 126 -1.88 -3.36 -0.37
C PHE A 126 -1.30 -2.14 0.36
N GLY A 127 -0.55 -2.37 1.43
CA GLY A 127 0.07 -1.30 2.18
C GLY A 127 0.60 -1.77 3.51
N TYR A 128 0.62 -0.85 4.48
CA TYR A 128 1.14 -1.14 5.81
C TYR A 128 0.52 -0.22 6.87
N LYS A 129 0.75 -0.56 8.13
CA LYS A 129 0.63 0.35 9.26
C LYS A 129 1.97 0.46 10.01
N ALA A 130 2.22 1.61 10.60
CA ALA A 130 3.43 1.87 11.37
C ALA A 130 3.11 2.75 12.58
N LYS A 131 3.88 2.54 13.64
CA LYS A 131 3.89 3.40 14.83
C LYS A 131 5.31 3.87 15.06
N PHE A 132 5.48 5.16 15.26
CA PHE A 132 6.79 5.75 15.52
C PHE A 132 6.65 7.00 16.35
N ALA A 133 7.74 7.36 17.04
CA ALA A 133 7.85 8.59 17.79
C ALA A 133 8.85 9.50 17.10
N THR A 134 8.47 10.74 16.86
CA THR A 134 9.40 11.76 16.36
C THR A 134 9.09 13.06 17.05
N ASP A 135 10.13 13.73 17.55
CA ASP A 135 10.02 15.07 18.15
C ASP A 135 8.97 15.18 19.26
N GLY A 136 8.87 14.15 20.11
CA GLY A 136 7.92 14.10 21.21
C GLY A 136 6.46 13.82 20.82
N VAL A 137 6.18 13.54 19.54
CA VAL A 137 4.86 13.14 19.04
C VAL A 137 4.89 11.66 18.65
N ASN A 138 3.97 10.87 19.21
CA ASN A 138 3.74 9.50 18.76
C ASN A 138 2.72 9.51 17.61
N PHE A 139 3.13 8.98 16.47
CA PHE A 139 2.28 8.81 15.30
C PHE A 139 1.87 7.34 15.15
N SER A 140 0.62 7.14 14.72
CA SER A 140 0.18 5.91 14.05
C SER A 140 -0.19 6.28 12.62
N PHE A 141 0.50 5.68 11.66
CA PHE A 141 0.30 5.94 10.24
C PHE A 141 -0.11 4.64 9.55
N LYS A 142 -1.15 4.70 8.73
CA LYS A 142 -1.59 3.60 7.87
C LYS A 142 -1.70 4.14 6.45
N ALA A 143 -1.06 3.46 5.50
CA ALA A 143 -1.12 3.80 4.09
C ALA A 143 -1.52 2.56 3.31
N ILE A 144 -2.59 2.65 2.52
CA ILE A 144 -3.09 1.58 1.67
C ILE A 144 -3.21 2.13 0.25
N CYS A 145 -2.50 1.52 -0.69
CA CYS A 145 -2.70 1.72 -2.11
C CYS A 145 -3.87 0.84 -2.57
N GLN A 146 -4.89 1.48 -3.12
CA GLN A 146 -6.09 0.85 -3.66
C GLN A 146 -5.98 0.89 -5.19
N VAL A 147 -6.05 -0.29 -5.81
CA VAL A 147 -5.88 -0.51 -7.25
C VAL A 147 -7.18 -1.09 -7.80
N PRO A 148 -8.16 -0.23 -8.09
CA PRO A 148 -9.44 -0.65 -8.67
C PRO A 148 -9.26 -1.08 -10.12
N MET A 149 -10.04 -2.08 -10.57
CA MET A 149 -9.93 -2.62 -11.94
C MET A 149 -10.41 -1.67 -13.03
N ASN A 150 -11.30 -0.73 -12.69
CA ASN A 150 -11.98 0.14 -13.66
C ASN A 150 -11.84 1.63 -13.33
N SER A 151 -10.89 2.02 -12.48
CA SER A 151 -10.65 3.43 -12.15
C SER A 151 -9.19 3.68 -11.75
N ILE A 152 -8.86 4.93 -11.44
CA ILE A 152 -7.50 5.35 -11.15
C ILE A 152 -7.07 4.85 -9.76
N PRO A 153 -5.83 4.35 -9.59
CA PRO A 153 -5.28 4.02 -8.28
C PRO A 153 -5.35 5.20 -7.31
N ARG A 154 -5.52 4.90 -6.02
CA ARG A 154 -5.63 5.90 -4.97
C ARG A 154 -4.97 5.43 -3.68
N MET A 155 -4.59 6.37 -2.84
CA MET A 155 -3.99 6.13 -1.53
C MET A 155 -5.02 6.47 -0.45
N GLU A 156 -5.35 5.49 0.40
CA GLU A 156 -6.00 5.75 1.69
C GLU A 156 -4.91 5.98 2.75
N LEU A 157 -4.87 7.19 3.29
CA LEU A 157 -3.86 7.64 4.24
C LEU A 157 -4.54 7.98 5.56
N THR A 158 -4.29 7.18 6.59
CA THR A 158 -4.79 7.42 7.94
C THR A 158 -3.66 7.87 8.86
N ILE A 159 -3.85 9.00 9.54
CA ILE A 159 -2.87 9.56 10.47
C ILE A 159 -3.54 9.76 11.83
N VAL A 160 -2.87 9.32 12.89
CA VAL A 160 -3.21 9.59 14.29
C VAL A 160 -1.97 10.16 14.98
N ALA A 161 -2.12 11.21 15.76
CA ALA A 161 -1.04 11.77 16.58
C ALA A 161 -1.43 11.77 18.08
N SER A 162 -0.43 11.67 18.96
CA SER A 162 -0.64 11.74 20.42
C SER A 162 -0.93 13.15 20.94
N GLN A 163 -0.98 14.15 20.06
CA GLN A 163 -1.18 15.56 20.37
C GLN A 163 -2.10 16.19 19.30
N ASP A 164 -2.70 17.34 19.62
CA ASP A 164 -3.39 18.15 18.62
C ASP A 164 -2.35 18.79 17.69
N LEU A 165 -2.51 18.66 16.39
CA LEU A 165 -1.65 19.28 15.40
C LEU A 165 -2.48 20.01 14.36
N LYS A 166 -2.15 21.27 14.11
CA LYS A 166 -2.73 22.06 13.03
C LYS A 166 -1.72 22.04 11.89
N GLY A 167 -1.95 21.16 10.91
CA GLY A 167 -1.00 20.94 9.85
C GLY A 167 -1.66 20.40 8.58
N ARG A 168 -0.81 20.22 7.59
CA ARG A 168 -1.16 19.80 6.23
C ARG A 168 -0.38 18.53 5.89
N LEU A 169 -1.02 17.65 5.14
CA LEU A 169 -0.37 16.49 4.55
C LEU A 169 0.22 16.89 3.20
N HIS A 170 1.55 16.83 3.10
CA HIS A 170 2.29 17.02 1.87
C HIS A 170 2.53 15.65 1.23
N ILE A 171 2.13 15.52 -0.02
CA ILE A 171 2.35 14.34 -0.85
C ILE A 171 3.42 14.70 -1.86
N LYS A 172 4.54 13.99 -1.80
CA LYS A 172 5.68 14.19 -2.67
C LYS A 172 5.72 13.11 -3.74
N LYS A 173 6.00 13.55 -4.96
CA LYS A 173 6.17 12.70 -6.13
C LYS A 173 7.61 12.85 -6.62
N ASN A 174 8.37 11.76 -6.56
CA ASN A 174 9.80 11.75 -6.91
C ASN A 174 10.60 12.85 -6.16
N GLY A 175 10.38 12.98 -4.85
CA GLY A 175 11.06 13.94 -3.98
C GLY A 175 10.59 15.40 -4.06
N ARG A 176 9.60 15.72 -4.90
CA ARG A 176 9.05 17.08 -5.04
C ARG A 176 7.64 17.15 -4.49
N ASP A 177 7.30 18.22 -3.77
CA ASP A 177 5.91 18.47 -3.35
C ASP A 177 5.02 18.50 -4.59
N PHE A 178 3.99 17.65 -4.59
CA PHE A 178 3.05 17.49 -5.69
C PHE A 178 1.65 17.94 -5.28
N ASP A 179 1.23 17.60 -4.05
CA ASP A 179 -0.06 17.98 -3.52
C ASP A 179 0.02 18.28 -2.02
N ILE A 180 -0.88 19.14 -1.55
CA ILE A 180 -0.96 19.59 -0.16
C ILE A 180 -2.43 19.55 0.27
N VAL A 181 -2.74 18.73 1.26
CA VAL A 181 -4.09 18.56 1.79
C VAL A 181 -4.18 19.13 3.20
N ASP A 182 -5.18 19.97 3.46
CA ASP A 182 -5.45 20.43 4.83
C ASP A 182 -5.87 19.25 5.71
N ALA A 183 -5.15 19.03 6.81
CA ALA A 183 -5.24 17.81 7.60
C ALA A 183 -5.04 18.07 9.10
N PRO A 184 -5.87 18.91 9.74
CA PRO A 184 -5.75 19.14 11.18
C PRO A 184 -6.03 17.83 11.95
N ILE A 185 -5.10 17.45 12.82
CA ILE A 185 -5.20 16.24 13.64
C ILE A 185 -5.63 16.62 15.05
N LYS A 186 -6.66 15.95 15.57
CA LYS A 186 -7.00 15.97 16.99
C LYS A 186 -6.33 14.79 17.69
N LYS A 187 -5.83 15.02 18.89
CA LYS A 187 -5.15 14.04 19.75
C LYS A 187 -5.94 12.74 19.79
N ASN A 188 -5.25 11.65 19.44
CA ASN A 188 -5.75 10.27 19.45
C ASN A 188 -7.02 10.05 18.59
N LYS A 189 -7.31 10.93 17.63
CA LYS A 189 -8.37 10.74 16.64
C LYS A 189 -7.75 10.54 15.27
N GLY A 190 -8.19 9.48 14.58
CA GLY A 190 -7.75 9.21 13.22
C GLY A 190 -8.42 10.15 12.23
N GLY A 191 -7.60 10.84 11.44
CA GLY A 191 -8.02 11.45 10.18
C GLY A 191 -7.68 10.51 9.04
N SER A 192 -8.59 10.33 8.09
CA SER A 192 -8.34 9.56 6.87
C SER A 192 -8.53 10.44 5.64
N ILE A 193 -7.63 10.34 4.69
CA ILE A 193 -7.65 11.04 3.41
C ILE A 193 -7.61 9.99 2.32
N LEU A 194 -8.51 10.11 1.35
CA LEU A 194 -8.47 9.34 0.11
C LEU A 194 -7.91 10.23 -0.99
N TRP A 195 -6.71 9.91 -1.47
CA TRP A 195 -5.97 10.72 -2.44
C TRP A 195 -5.80 9.96 -3.75
N GLU A 196 -6.28 10.52 -4.86
CA GLU A 196 -6.18 9.92 -6.18
C GLU A 196 -4.80 10.16 -6.80
N LEU A 197 -4.19 9.15 -7.41
CA LEU A 197 -2.96 9.33 -8.17
C LEU A 197 -3.26 10.08 -9.48
N ARG A 198 -3.01 11.40 -9.49
CA ARG A 198 -3.16 12.26 -10.66
C ARG A 198 -1.84 12.46 -11.44
#